data_AF-A0A0Q8AHZ1-F1
#
_entry.id   AF-A0A0Q8AHZ1-F1
#
_cell.length_a   1.000
_cell.length_b   1.000
_cell.length_c   1.000
_cell.angle_alpha   90.00
_cell.angle_beta   90.00
_cell.angle_gamma   90.00
#
_symmetry.space_group_name_H-M   'P 1'
#
loop_
_entity.id
_entity.type
_entity.pdbx_description
1 polymer ?
#
loop_
_entity_poly.entity_id
_entity_poly.type
_entity_poly.pdbx_seq_one_letter_code
_entity_poly.pdbx_strand_id
1 'polypeptide(L)'
;MRTGLAKAGWIVLIVLNTGMLLNHLVAIFLVASSPDEGRMFIAYAVVNALALLVLLFPYRIRQRWAWASIWLVVLATGVTIAYGADTIGLIYLAVAGLMALAQLATARDFFGADQA
;
A
#
# COMPACT_ATOMS: atom_id res chain seq x y z
N MET A 1 16.93 7.85 -15.24
CA MET A 1 16.96 6.58 -14.48
C MET A 1 16.35 6.81 -13.09
N ARG A 2 15.79 5.80 -12.41
CA ARG A 2 15.28 6.01 -11.03
C ARG A 2 16.44 6.32 -10.10
N THR A 3 16.26 7.27 -9.18
CA THR A 3 17.24 7.48 -8.10
C THR A 3 17.28 6.25 -7.17
N GLY A 4 18.39 6.07 -6.43
CA GLY A 4 18.49 4.98 -5.45
C GLY A 4 17.38 5.04 -4.40
N LEU A 5 17.06 6.24 -3.91
CA LEU A 5 15.98 6.49 -2.95
C LEU A 5 14.59 6.15 -3.53
N ALA A 6 14.29 6.59 -4.76
CA ALA A 6 13.02 6.27 -5.41
C ALA A 6 12.86 4.77 -5.71
N LYS A 7 13.97 4.08 -6.04
CA LYS A 7 13.98 2.63 -6.20
C LYS A 7 13.68 1.92 -4.87
N ALA A 8 14.32 2.35 -3.78
CA ALA A 8 14.07 1.80 -2.45
C ALA A 8 12.60 2.02 -2.02
N GLY A 9 12.07 3.23 -2.17
CA GLY A 9 10.66 3.53 -1.86
C GLY A 9 9.69 2.65 -2.66
N TRP A 10 9.93 2.49 -3.97
CA TRP A 10 9.12 1.61 -4.80
C TRP A 10 9.17 0.14 -4.37
N ILE A 11 10.34 -0.37 -3.98
CA ILE A 11 10.49 -1.75 -3.46
C ILE A 11 9.73 -1.91 -2.14
N VAL A 12 9.86 -0.96 -1.21
CA VAL A 12 9.14 -0.98 0.08
C VAL A 12 7.63 -1.04 -0.16
N LEU A 13 7.10 -0.23 -1.07
CA LEU A 13 5.68 -0.26 -1.43
C LEU A 13 5.26 -1.63 -1.96
N ILE A 14 6.04 -2.24 -2.85
CA ILE A 14 5.75 -3.59 -3.36
C ILE A 14 5.74 -4.61 -2.20
N VAL A 15 6.80 -4.64 -1.39
CA VAL A 15 6.93 -5.62 -0.29
C VAL A 15 5.79 -5.48 0.70
N LEU A 16 5.44 -4.27 1.14
CA LEU A 16 4.36 -4.06 2.09
C LEU A 16 3.00 -4.43 1.51
N ASN A 17 2.69 -4.04 0.27
CA ASN A 17 1.41 -4.43 -0.36
C ASN A 17 1.33 -5.94 -0.64
N THR A 18 2.44 -6.60 -0.99
CA THR A 18 2.49 -8.06 -1.12
C THR A 18 2.29 -8.74 0.23
N GLY A 19 2.99 -8.29 1.27
CA GLY A 19 2.83 -8.82 2.62
C GLY A 19 1.40 -8.67 3.13
N MET A 20 0.81 -7.49 2.92
CA MET A 20 -0.58 -7.22 3.28
C MET A 20 -1.55 -8.09 2.48
N LEU A 21 -1.38 -8.22 1.16
CA LEU A 21 -2.19 -9.14 0.35
C LEU A 21 -2.15 -10.56 0.90
N LEU A 22 -0.95 -11.11 1.13
CA LEU A 22 -0.78 -12.47 1.63
C LEU A 22 -1.36 -12.64 3.03
N ASN A 23 -1.13 -11.66 3.93
CA ASN A 23 -1.70 -11.66 5.27
C ASN A 23 -3.23 -11.77 5.24
N HIS A 24 -3.90 -10.96 4.41
CA HIS A 24 -5.35 -10.98 4.31
C HIS A 24 -5.87 -12.25 3.62
N LEU A 25 -5.16 -12.78 2.62
CA LEU A 25 -5.50 -14.07 2.01
C LEU A 25 -5.44 -15.21 3.04
N VAL A 26 -4.42 -15.25 3.88
CA VAL A 26 -4.31 -16.24 4.97
C VAL A 26 -5.42 -16.02 6.00
N ALA A 27 -5.68 -14.76 6.38
CA ALA A 27 -6.68 -14.42 7.37
C ALA A 27 -8.11 -14.84 6.97
N ILE A 28 -8.45 -14.83 5.67
CA ILE A 28 -9.74 -15.34 5.16
C ILE A 28 -10.00 -16.79 5.60
N PHE A 29 -8.99 -17.64 5.56
CA PHE A 29 -9.16 -19.08 5.82
C PHE A 29 -8.83 -19.49 7.25
N LEU A 30 -7.92 -18.77 7.92
CA LEU A 30 -7.36 -19.21 9.20
C LEU A 30 -7.72 -18.30 10.39
N VAL A 31 -8.22 -17.09 10.16
CA VAL A 31 -8.46 -16.09 11.21
C VAL A 31 -9.92 -15.64 11.26
N ALA A 32 -10.59 -15.52 10.12
CA ALA A 32 -11.97 -15.04 10.06
C ALA A 32 -12.89 -15.89 10.94
N SER A 33 -13.51 -15.25 11.93
CA SER A 33 -14.43 -15.88 12.88
C SER A 33 -15.90 -15.61 12.54
N SER A 34 -16.15 -14.66 11.63
CA SER A 34 -17.48 -14.29 11.15
C SER A 34 -17.48 -13.96 9.64
N PRO A 35 -18.66 -14.02 8.99
CA PRO A 35 -18.78 -13.64 7.58
C PRO A 35 -18.34 -12.19 7.30
N ASP A 36 -18.57 -11.27 8.23
CA ASP A 36 -18.24 -9.86 8.04
C ASP A 36 -16.73 -9.61 8.15
N GLU A 37 -16.03 -10.28 9.07
CA GLU A 37 -14.56 -10.29 9.10
C GLU A 37 -13.98 -10.87 7.81
N GLY A 38 -14.54 -11.98 7.33
CA GLY A 38 -14.14 -12.58 6.05
C GLY A 38 -14.28 -11.61 4.88
N ARG A 39 -15.41 -10.90 4.79
CA ARG A 39 -15.65 -9.85 3.77
C ARG A 39 -14.65 -8.69 3.90
N MET A 40 -14.32 -8.27 5.12
CA MET A 40 -13.31 -7.25 5.36
C MET A 40 -11.93 -7.69 4.85
N PHE A 41 -11.50 -8.91 5.17
CA PHE A 41 -10.22 -9.43 4.67
C PHE A 41 -10.18 -9.55 3.15
N ILE A 42 -11.27 -9.98 2.51
CA ILE A 42 -11.41 -9.99 1.05
C ILE A 42 -11.24 -8.57 0.48
N ALA A 43 -11.90 -7.58 1.07
CA ALA A 43 -11.79 -6.18 0.62
C ALA A 43 -10.34 -5.67 0.70
N TYR A 44 -9.64 -5.92 1.81
CA TYR A 44 -8.22 -5.56 1.93
C TYR A 44 -7.32 -6.30 0.95
N ALA A 45 -7.56 -7.59 0.72
CA ALA A 45 -6.80 -8.37 -0.26
C ALA A 45 -6.97 -7.75 -1.67
N VAL A 46 -8.19 -7.42 -2.07
CA VAL A 46 -8.46 -6.78 -3.38
C VAL A 46 -7.77 -5.41 -3.49
N VAL A 47 -7.85 -4.57 -2.46
CA VAL A 47 -7.20 -3.24 -2.47
C VAL A 47 -5.69 -3.37 -2.62
N ASN A 48 -5.05 -4.30 -1.90
CA ASN A 48 -3.61 -4.52 -2.00
C ASN A 48 -3.20 -5.15 -3.34
N ALA A 49 -4.01 -6.07 -3.89
CA ALA A 49 -3.79 -6.62 -5.23
C ALA A 49 -3.86 -5.51 -6.30
N LEU A 50 -4.85 -4.62 -6.23
CA LEU A 50 -4.96 -3.48 -7.13
C LEU A 50 -3.76 -2.53 -6.99
N ALA A 51 -3.34 -2.24 -5.76
CA ALA A 51 -2.15 -1.43 -5.52
C ALA A 51 -0.89 -2.06 -6.15
N LEU A 52 -0.72 -3.38 -6.06
CA LEU A 52 0.38 -4.09 -6.74
C LEU A 52 0.31 -3.97 -8.26
N LEU A 53 -0.88 -4.12 -8.86
CA LEU A 53 -1.05 -3.91 -10.30
C LEU A 53 -0.64 -2.48 -10.69
N VAL A 54 -1.10 -1.48 -9.94
CA VAL A 54 -0.71 -0.09 -10.16
C VAL A 54 0.82 0.07 -10.03
N LEU A 55 1.44 -0.47 -8.98
CA LEU A 55 2.88 -0.39 -8.71
C LEU A 55 3.74 -1.07 -9.79
N LEU A 56 3.27 -2.18 -10.37
CA LEU A 56 4.02 -2.99 -11.32
C LEU A 56 3.86 -2.51 -12.77
N PHE A 57 2.71 -1.90 -13.11
CA PHE A 57 2.39 -1.49 -14.48
C PHE A 57 2.47 0.05 -14.66
N PRO A 58 1.42 0.86 -14.41
CA PRO A 58 1.44 2.29 -14.72
C PRO A 58 2.44 3.09 -13.86
N TYR A 59 2.72 2.65 -12.63
CA TYR A 59 3.71 3.28 -11.76
C TYR A 59 5.15 3.03 -12.25
N ARG A 60 5.41 1.89 -12.92
CA ARG A 60 6.73 1.56 -13.46
C ARG A 60 7.13 2.53 -14.57
N ILE A 61 6.17 2.91 -15.41
CA ILE A 61 6.30 3.89 -16.50
C ILE A 61 5.99 5.33 -16.05
N ARG A 62 5.93 5.58 -14.73
CA ARG A 62 5.86 6.92 -14.11
C ARG A 62 4.60 7.73 -14.45
N GLN A 63 3.47 7.09 -14.65
CA GLN A 63 2.21 7.82 -14.82
C GLN A 63 1.81 8.52 -13.50
N ARG A 64 1.57 9.83 -13.56
CA ARG A 64 1.31 10.65 -12.36
C ARG A 64 0.05 10.24 -11.58
N TRP A 65 -1.00 9.83 -12.28
CA TRP A 65 -2.21 9.33 -11.62
C TRP A 65 -1.93 8.03 -10.85
N ALA A 66 -1.04 7.17 -11.34
CA ALA A 66 -0.67 5.94 -10.63
C ALA A 66 0.02 6.26 -9.31
N TRP A 67 0.85 7.31 -9.27
CA TRP A 67 1.40 7.81 -8.01
C TRP A 67 0.28 8.29 -7.08
N ALA A 68 -0.65 9.11 -7.58
CA ALA A 68 -1.77 9.58 -6.76
C ALA A 68 -2.62 8.42 -6.21
N SER A 69 -2.89 7.39 -7.01
CA SER A 69 -3.74 6.25 -6.62
C SER A 69 -3.15 5.37 -5.51
N ILE A 70 -1.82 5.31 -5.34
CA ILE A 70 -1.22 4.55 -4.23
C ILE A 70 -1.58 5.14 -2.86
N TRP A 71 -1.91 6.43 -2.78
CA TRP A 71 -2.42 7.00 -1.53
C TRP A 71 -3.72 6.34 -1.06
N LEU A 72 -4.54 5.76 -1.94
CA LEU A 72 -5.77 5.07 -1.54
C LEU A 72 -5.47 3.88 -0.61
N VAL A 73 -4.47 3.06 -0.92
CA VAL A 73 -4.11 1.92 -0.06
C VAL A 73 -3.39 2.37 1.22
N VAL A 74 -2.60 3.46 1.15
CA VAL A 74 -1.98 4.06 2.33
C VAL A 74 -3.04 4.53 3.32
N LEU A 75 -4.04 5.27 2.84
CA LEU A 75 -5.13 5.79 3.65
C LEU A 75 -6.05 4.67 4.16
N ALA A 76 -6.41 3.70 3.32
CA ALA A 76 -7.19 2.55 3.74
C ALA A 76 -6.48 1.75 4.84
N THR A 77 -5.15 1.60 4.75
CA THR A 77 -4.37 0.95 5.80
C THR A 77 -4.34 1.80 7.08
N GLY A 78 -4.12 3.11 6.95
CA GLY A 78 -3.98 4.01 8.11
C GLY A 78 -5.28 4.27 8.86
N VAL A 79 -6.44 4.30 8.18
CA VAL A 79 -7.74 4.60 8.80
C VAL A 79 -8.21 3.50 9.75
N THR A 80 -7.60 2.31 9.70
CA THR A 80 -7.88 1.20 10.65
C THR A 80 -7.78 1.63 12.11
N ILE A 81 -6.87 2.55 12.45
CA ILE A 81 -6.70 3.09 13.81
C ILE A 81 -8.00 3.74 14.34
N ALA A 82 -8.88 4.24 13.47
CA ALA A 82 -10.15 4.84 13.87
C ALA A 82 -11.10 3.84 14.52
N TYR A 83 -10.90 2.53 14.30
CA TYR A 83 -11.67 1.45 14.92
C TYR A 83 -11.08 0.97 16.25
N GLY A 84 -9.87 1.43 16.60
CA GLY A 84 -9.21 1.11 17.87
C GLY A 84 -7.71 1.40 17.84
N ALA A 85 -7.20 1.99 18.91
CA ALA A 85 -5.76 2.18 19.13
C ALA A 85 -5.13 0.97 19.87
N ASP A 86 -5.61 -0.23 19.57
CA ASP A 86 -5.03 -1.47 20.06
C ASP A 86 -3.73 -1.79 19.32
N THR A 87 -3.10 -2.92 19.67
CA THR A 87 -1.82 -3.31 19.06
C THR A 87 -1.94 -3.45 17.54
N ILE A 88 -3.07 -3.96 17.03
CA ILE A 88 -3.29 -4.16 15.59
C ILE A 88 -3.43 -2.80 14.91
N GLY A 89 -4.27 -1.90 15.42
CA GLY A 89 -4.43 -0.56 14.89
C GLY A 89 -3.11 0.21 14.84
N LEU A 90 -2.30 0.13 15.90
CA LEU A 90 -0.97 0.76 15.95
C LEU A 90 0.00 0.15 14.92
N ILE A 91 -0.03 -1.17 14.70
CA ILE A 91 0.77 -1.83 13.65
C ILE A 91 0.36 -1.32 12.27
N TYR A 92 -0.95 -1.29 11.97
CA TYR A 92 -1.43 -0.81 10.68
C TYR A 92 -1.10 0.68 10.46
N LEU A 93 -1.20 1.51 11.49
CA LEU A 93 -0.80 2.92 11.42
C LEU A 93 0.70 3.05 11.11
N ALA A 94 1.56 2.24 11.75
CA ALA A 94 2.99 2.23 11.48
C ALA A 94 3.30 1.78 10.04
N VAL A 95 2.63 0.74 9.55
CA VAL A 95 2.75 0.27 8.15
C VAL A 95 2.31 1.37 7.18
N ALA A 96 1.18 2.04 7.44
CA ALA A 96 0.72 3.15 6.62
C ALA A 96 1.73 4.31 6.61
N GLY A 97 2.35 4.63 7.76
CA GLY A 97 3.43 5.60 7.86
C GLY A 97 4.64 5.24 7.00
N LEU A 98 5.08 3.98 7.04
CA LEU A 98 6.18 3.49 6.20
C LEU A 98 5.82 3.56 4.71
N MET A 99 4.58 3.19 4.33
CA MET A 99 4.11 3.30 2.96
C MET A 99 4.05 4.76 2.50
N ALA A 100 3.57 5.68 3.34
CA ALA A 100 3.53 7.11 3.04
C ALA A 100 4.94 7.68 2.78
N LEU A 101 5.91 7.37 3.66
CA LEU A 101 7.29 7.79 3.48
C LEU A 101 7.91 7.20 2.21
N ALA A 102 7.67 5.92 1.94
CA ALA A 102 8.12 5.26 0.73
C ALA A 102 7.52 5.89 -0.54
N GLN A 103 6.24 6.27 -0.49
CA GLN A 103 5.52 6.95 -1.56
C GLN A 103 6.05 8.38 -1.81
N LEU A 104 6.35 9.13 -0.75
CA LEU A 104 6.97 10.45 -0.86
C LEU A 104 8.40 10.36 -1.42
N ALA A 105 9.15 9.32 -1.06
CA ALA A 105 10.50 9.07 -1.56
C ALA A 105 10.56 8.87 -3.08
N THR A 106 9.45 8.47 -3.73
CA THR A 106 9.38 8.34 -5.19
C THR A 106 8.94 9.61 -5.90
N ALA A 107 8.46 10.65 -5.19
CA ALA A 107 7.77 11.80 -5.80
C ALA A 107 8.60 12.51 -6.89
N ARG A 108 9.92 12.63 -6.70
CA ARG A 108 10.81 13.28 -7.68
C ARG A 108 10.85 12.55 -9.02
N ASP A 109 10.72 11.22 -9.02
CA ASP A 109 10.66 10.45 -10.27
C ASP A 109 9.38 10.75 -11.08
N PHE A 110 8.30 11.22 -10.44
CA PHE A 110 7.00 11.48 -11.09
C PHE A 110 6.78 12.96 -11.44
N PHE A 111 7.36 13.86 -10.66
CA PHE A 111 7.10 15.31 -10.73
C PHE A 111 8.36 16.17 -10.92
N GLY A 112 9.54 15.55 -11.10
CA GLY A 112 10.79 16.28 -11.34
C GLY A 112 10.82 17.07 -12.66
N ALA A 113 11.67 18.09 -12.70
CA ALA A 113 11.79 19.06 -13.79
C ALA A 113 12.17 18.47 -15.16
N ASP A 114 12.79 17.28 -15.20
CA ASP A 114 13.23 16.62 -16.44
C ASP A 114 12.08 15.97 -17.25
N GLN A 115 10.82 16.20 -16.88
CA GLN A 115 9.63 15.68 -17.57
C GLN A 115 8.73 16.80 -18.15
N ALA A 116 9.27 18.00 -18.36
CA ALA A 116 8.63 19.11 -19.07
C ALA A 116 9.22 19.26 -20.48
#